data_AF-A0A2P5F784-F1
#
_entry.id   AF-A0A2P5F784-F1
#
_cell.length_a   1.000
_cell.length_b   1.000
_cell.length_c   1.000
_cell.angle_alpha   90.00
_cell.angle_beta   90.00
_cell.angle_gamma   90.00
#
_symmetry.space_group_name_H-M   'P 1'
#
loop_
_entity.id
_entity.type
_entity.pdbx_description
1 polymer ?
#
loop_
_entity_poly.entity_id
_entity_poly.type
_entity_poly.pdbx_seq_one_letter_code
_entity_poly.pdbx_strand_id
1 'polypeptide(L)'
;MAKKGNSGENRSRSSMSVFIIAGLCCFFYVLGAWQRSGFGKGDRIADLVNRQTDCSILSNLNYETHHGNGVGIDDIEEVNEIKPCSDDYIDYTPCQDQNRAMKFPRENMIYRERHCPPEEEKLHCLVPAPVGYVTPFPWPKSRDYVPFANAPHKSLTVEKAVQNWIQYEGNVFRFPGGGTQFPEGADAYIDELATVIPFDNGMVRTALDTGCGVASWGAYLLKKNVIAMSLAPRDSHDAQVQFALERGVPAVIGVLGSIKLPYPSSAFDMAHCSRCLIPWVANGGMYMMEVDRVLRPGGYWVLSGPPINWKNSFKSWNRTEEELDEEQRKIEEIANLLCWEKKHEKGEIAIWRKRENYEYCRNQDSQPTVCETTRDDNVWYKKMEACVTPYPEVSEPDKVAGGAWRPFPDRLNTVPFRISSRSIPGVSAETYKEDNRSWKKHVNAYRRINKFIDSGRYRNIMDMNAGLGSFAAALESPKLWVMNVMPTIAEKDTLGVIYERGLIGIYHDWCEAFSTYPRTYDLIHANGVFSLYKNKCDPIDILLEMDRILRPEGAIIFRDEEDVLIKVRKIVRGMRWNTKMVDHEDGPLASEKVLFAVKKYWVVGENNSTSSQ
;
A
#
# COMPACT_ATOMS: atom_id res chain seq x y z
N MET A 1 4.40 59.12 -61.28
CA MET A 1 5.80 59.54 -61.12
C MET A 1 6.19 59.47 -59.65
N ALA A 2 7.33 58.81 -59.38
CA ALA A 2 8.28 59.01 -58.29
C ALA A 2 7.85 59.06 -56.81
N LYS A 3 8.46 58.14 -56.04
CA LYS A 3 8.81 58.24 -54.62
C LYS A 3 9.58 59.53 -54.30
N LYS A 4 9.40 60.07 -53.10
CA LYS A 4 10.53 60.51 -52.26
C LYS A 4 10.12 60.52 -50.78
N GLY A 5 10.74 59.63 -50.02
CA GLY A 5 10.93 59.79 -48.59
C GLY A 5 12.24 60.53 -48.31
N ASN A 6 12.32 61.09 -47.11
CA ASN A 6 13.50 61.31 -46.27
C ASN A 6 12.96 61.86 -44.95
N SER A 7 13.58 61.71 -43.78
CA SER A 7 14.76 60.99 -43.30
C SER A 7 14.73 61.16 -41.78
N GLY A 8 15.30 60.21 -41.04
CA GLY A 8 15.11 60.10 -39.61
C GLY A 8 15.79 61.19 -38.77
N GLU A 9 15.32 61.29 -37.53
CA GLU A 9 16.02 61.96 -36.44
C GLU A 9 16.32 60.94 -35.34
N ASN A 10 17.63 60.70 -35.16
CA ASN A 10 18.23 59.86 -34.14
C ASN A 10 18.04 60.50 -32.75
N ARG A 11 17.34 59.82 -31.83
CA ARG A 11 17.53 60.03 -30.39
C ARG A 11 18.51 58.99 -29.86
N SER A 12 19.69 59.46 -29.50
CA SER A 12 20.72 58.70 -28.80
C SER A 12 20.15 58.09 -27.51
N ARG A 13 19.95 56.77 -27.51
CA ARG A 13 19.74 56.02 -26.27
C ARG A 13 21.04 56.09 -25.48
N SER A 14 20.99 56.80 -24.35
CA SER A 14 22.05 56.88 -23.35
C SER A 14 22.66 55.49 -23.12
N SER A 15 23.98 55.37 -23.29
CA SER A 15 24.75 54.16 -23.04
C SER A 15 24.49 53.58 -21.65
N MET A 16 24.15 54.43 -20.68
CA MET A 16 23.80 54.03 -19.31
C MET A 16 22.55 53.11 -19.25
N SER A 17 21.58 53.32 -20.14
CA SER A 17 20.35 52.51 -20.17
C SER A 17 20.61 51.10 -20.69
N VAL A 18 21.60 50.94 -21.58
CA VAL A 18 22.00 49.63 -22.11
C VAL A 18 22.74 48.83 -21.04
N PHE A 19 23.61 49.47 -20.25
CA PHE A 19 24.30 48.81 -19.15
C PHE A 19 23.36 48.38 -18.01
N ILE A 20 22.32 49.16 -17.70
CA ILE A 20 21.32 48.79 -16.69
C ILE A 20 20.50 47.59 -17.15
N ILE A 21 20.06 47.57 -18.41
CA ILE A 21 19.30 46.44 -18.97
C ILE A 21 20.18 45.19 -19.04
N ALA A 22 21.43 45.32 -19.49
CA ALA A 22 22.37 44.20 -19.50
C ALA A 22 22.65 43.67 -18.08
N GLY A 23 22.82 44.57 -17.09
CA GLY A 23 23.00 44.21 -15.69
C GLY A 23 21.79 43.46 -15.10
N LEU A 24 20.57 43.92 -15.40
CA LEU A 24 19.34 43.23 -14.98
C LEU A 24 19.17 41.88 -15.70
N CYS A 25 19.45 41.80 -16.99
CA CYS A 25 19.43 40.55 -17.74
C CYS A 25 20.45 39.54 -17.19
N CYS A 26 21.68 39.98 -16.89
CA CYS A 26 22.69 39.13 -16.26
C CYS A 26 22.27 38.73 -14.84
N PHE A 27 21.69 39.64 -14.05
CA PHE A 27 21.21 39.34 -12.71
C PHE A 27 20.08 38.30 -12.73
N PHE A 28 19.06 38.46 -13.58
CA PHE A 28 17.98 37.49 -13.72
C PHE A 28 18.42 36.19 -14.41
N TYR A 29 19.41 36.23 -15.30
CA TYR A 29 20.03 35.04 -15.86
C TYR A 29 20.80 34.26 -14.79
N VAL A 30 21.59 34.93 -13.94
CA VAL A 30 22.31 34.30 -12.82
C VAL A 30 21.34 33.82 -11.74
N LEU A 31 20.30 34.58 -11.42
CA LEU A 31 19.25 34.18 -10.48
C LEU A 31 18.45 32.98 -11.01
N GLY A 32 18.11 32.99 -12.31
CA GLY A 32 17.45 31.89 -13.00
C GLY A 32 18.34 30.66 -13.15
N ALA A 33 19.64 30.84 -13.39
CA ALA A 33 20.64 29.78 -13.38
C ALA A 33 20.85 29.23 -11.97
N TRP A 34 20.82 30.06 -10.92
CA TRP A 34 20.92 29.66 -9.52
C TRP A 34 19.68 28.91 -9.03
N GLN A 35 18.48 29.31 -9.48
CA GLN A 35 17.23 28.59 -9.22
C GLN A 35 17.11 27.30 -10.06
N ARG A 36 17.68 27.26 -11.28
CA ARG A 36 17.76 26.04 -12.11
C ARG A 36 18.88 25.10 -11.68
N SER A 37 19.96 25.61 -11.07
CA SER A 37 21.02 24.81 -10.45
C SER A 37 20.57 24.34 -9.08
N GLY A 38 19.40 23.70 -8.99
CA GLY A 38 18.92 22.98 -7.81
C GLY A 38 19.80 21.78 -7.47
N PHE A 39 21.09 22.03 -7.26
CA PHE A 39 22.16 21.07 -7.04
C PHE A 39 22.96 21.53 -5.82
N GLY A 40 23.00 20.68 -4.80
CA GLY A 40 24.09 20.69 -3.82
C GLY A 40 23.84 21.33 -2.45
N LYS A 41 22.58 21.56 -2.03
CA LYS A 41 22.28 21.79 -0.60
C LYS A 41 21.23 20.83 -0.02
N GLY A 42 20.74 19.87 -0.81
CA GLY A 42 19.93 18.74 -0.34
C GLY A 42 20.74 17.71 0.44
N ASP A 43 22.03 17.60 0.14
CA ASP A 43 22.92 16.59 0.72
C ASP A 43 23.06 16.72 2.23
N ARG A 44 23.04 17.93 2.80
CA ARG A 44 23.17 18.06 4.26
C ARG A 44 22.01 17.48 5.04
N ILE A 45 20.79 17.48 4.51
CA ILE A 45 19.62 16.88 5.18
C ILE A 45 19.52 15.40 4.83
N ALA A 46 19.76 15.04 3.57
CA ALA A 46 19.86 13.66 3.10
C ALA A 46 20.92 12.85 3.87
N ASP A 47 22.15 13.38 3.97
CA ASP A 47 23.24 12.81 4.75
C ASP A 47 22.90 12.76 6.24
N LEU A 48 22.20 13.77 6.79
CA LEU A 48 21.82 13.76 8.20
C LEU A 48 20.79 12.67 8.50
N VAL A 49 19.77 12.54 7.64
CA VAL A 49 18.73 11.51 7.77
C VAL A 49 19.37 10.14 7.59
N ASN A 50 20.13 9.92 6.52
CA ASN A 50 20.81 8.65 6.26
C ASN A 50 21.80 8.29 7.39
N ARG A 51 22.62 9.23 7.89
CA ARG A 51 23.53 8.98 9.04
C ARG A 51 22.78 8.66 10.34
N GLN A 52 21.58 9.21 10.54
CA GLN A 52 20.75 8.91 11.71
C GLN A 52 20.02 7.57 11.59
N THR A 53 19.84 7.04 10.38
CA THR A 53 19.07 5.84 10.09
C THR A 53 19.89 4.68 9.53
N ASP A 54 21.22 4.81 9.50
CA ASP A 54 22.14 3.82 8.95
C ASP A 54 22.01 2.47 9.69
N CYS A 55 21.75 1.41 8.91
CA CYS A 55 21.57 0.03 9.38
C CYS A 55 22.90 -0.73 9.57
N SER A 56 24.06 -0.06 9.45
CA SER A 56 25.40 -0.68 9.40
C SER A 56 25.89 -1.39 10.68
N ILE A 57 25.04 -1.66 11.67
CA ILE A 57 25.40 -2.44 12.88
C ILE A 57 25.72 -3.92 12.55
N LEU A 58 25.35 -4.41 11.36
CA LEU A 58 25.84 -5.71 10.86
C LEU A 58 27.24 -5.59 10.22
N SER A 59 28.16 -4.87 10.86
CA SER A 59 29.56 -4.83 10.45
C SER A 59 30.25 -6.15 10.79
N ASN A 60 30.73 -6.86 9.74
CA ASN A 60 31.74 -7.91 9.77
C ASN A 60 31.64 -8.95 10.90
N LEU A 61 30.81 -9.97 10.72
CA LEU A 61 30.89 -11.20 11.51
C LEU A 61 30.61 -12.41 10.60
N ASN A 62 31.65 -12.94 9.98
CA ASN A 62 31.65 -14.31 9.48
C ASN A 62 31.84 -15.21 10.71
N TYR A 63 30.76 -15.80 11.22
CA TYR A 63 30.86 -16.88 12.20
C TYR A 63 30.55 -18.16 11.46
N GLU A 64 31.58 -18.98 11.23
CA GLU A 64 31.42 -20.39 10.95
C GLU A 64 30.81 -21.03 12.19
N THR A 65 29.64 -21.65 12.03
CA THR A 65 29.11 -22.58 13.01
C THR A 65 30.01 -23.82 12.97
N HIS A 66 30.98 -23.90 13.88
CA HIS A 66 31.64 -25.16 14.18
C HIS A 66 30.57 -26.11 14.72
N HIS A 67 30.03 -27.00 13.88
CA HIS A 67 29.58 -28.37 14.19
C HIS A 67 28.92 -28.97 12.94
N GLY A 68 29.76 -29.36 11.97
CA GLY A 68 29.40 -30.30 10.91
C GLY A 68 30.60 -31.22 10.68
N ASN A 69 30.42 -32.52 10.90
CA ASN A 69 31.45 -33.52 10.66
C ASN A 69 31.95 -33.44 9.21
N GLY A 70 33.24 -33.10 9.06
CA GLY A 70 34.12 -33.48 7.95
C GLY A 70 33.51 -33.60 6.55
N VAL A 71 33.22 -32.47 5.92
CA VAL A 71 33.48 -32.27 4.49
C VAL A 71 34.00 -30.84 4.36
N GLY A 72 35.30 -30.70 4.07
CA GLY A 72 35.84 -29.41 3.65
C GLY A 72 35.16 -29.02 2.35
N ILE A 73 34.44 -27.91 2.36
CA ILE A 73 33.98 -27.23 1.15
C ILE A 73 34.82 -25.97 1.05
N ASP A 74 36.05 -26.15 0.54
CA ASP A 74 36.60 -25.17 -0.39
C ASP A 74 35.66 -25.16 -1.59
N ASP A 75 34.69 -24.26 -1.62
CA ASP A 75 34.04 -23.86 -2.87
C ASP A 75 33.97 -22.34 -2.90
N ILE A 76 35.01 -21.78 -3.52
CA ILE A 76 34.90 -20.53 -4.28
C ILE A 76 33.98 -20.86 -5.47
N GLU A 77 32.70 -21.11 -5.20
CA GLU A 77 31.68 -21.13 -6.24
C GLU A 77 31.49 -19.68 -6.70
N GLU A 78 31.68 -19.47 -7.99
CA GLU A 78 31.50 -18.18 -8.65
C GLU A 78 30.10 -17.64 -8.32
N VAL A 79 30.04 -16.52 -7.58
CA VAL A 79 28.77 -15.88 -7.26
C VAL A 79 28.24 -15.29 -8.57
N ASN A 80 27.19 -15.90 -9.12
CA ASN A 80 26.48 -15.35 -10.27
C ASN A 80 25.82 -14.02 -9.86
N GLU A 81 26.50 -12.91 -10.16
CA GLU A 81 25.96 -11.58 -9.89
C GLU A 81 24.73 -11.30 -10.75
N ILE A 82 23.63 -10.90 -10.11
CA ILE A 82 22.44 -10.44 -10.80
C ILE A 82 22.66 -8.99 -11.23
N LYS A 83 22.55 -8.76 -12.53
CA LYS A 83 22.81 -7.45 -13.13
C LYS A 83 21.69 -6.45 -12.79
N PRO A 84 22.01 -5.15 -12.74
CA PRO A 84 20.99 -4.11 -12.61
C PRO A 84 20.17 -3.99 -13.89
N CYS A 85 18.89 -3.62 -13.76
CA CYS A 85 18.04 -3.22 -14.87
C CYS A 85 18.45 -1.84 -15.40
N SER A 86 17.97 -1.48 -16.60
CA SER A 86 18.05 -0.10 -17.12
C SER A 86 17.36 0.90 -16.17
N ASP A 87 17.79 2.15 -16.19
CA ASP A 87 17.17 3.26 -15.43
C ASP A 87 15.69 3.48 -15.78
N ASP A 88 15.26 3.08 -16.98
CA ASP A 88 13.85 3.14 -17.39
C ASP A 88 12.92 2.29 -16.50
N TYR A 89 13.49 1.36 -15.73
CA TYR A 89 12.75 0.47 -14.82
C TYR A 89 12.71 0.96 -13.37
N ILE A 90 13.16 2.19 -13.05
CA ILE A 90 13.13 2.72 -11.67
C ILE A 90 11.73 2.63 -11.04
N ASP A 91 10.67 2.87 -11.80
CA ASP A 91 9.28 2.77 -11.32
C ASP A 91 8.53 1.56 -11.89
N TYR A 92 9.27 0.48 -12.16
CA TYR A 92 8.74 -0.74 -12.75
C TYR A 92 7.70 -1.41 -11.85
N THR A 93 6.48 -1.50 -12.35
CA THR A 93 5.34 -2.19 -11.74
C THR A 93 4.82 -3.23 -12.72
N PRO A 94 5.38 -4.46 -12.72
CA PRO A 94 5.21 -5.42 -13.82
C PRO A 94 3.75 -5.69 -14.18
N CYS A 95 2.92 -5.95 -13.18
CA CYS A 95 1.51 -6.26 -13.37
C CYS A 95 0.60 -5.04 -13.48
N GLN A 96 1.16 -3.83 -13.45
CA GLN A 96 0.46 -2.56 -13.57
C GLN A 96 1.09 -1.72 -14.70
N ASP A 97 1.72 -2.38 -15.67
CA ASP A 97 2.38 -1.74 -16.79
C ASP A 97 1.37 -1.03 -17.70
N GLN A 98 1.59 0.26 -17.95
CA GLN A 98 0.65 1.09 -18.69
C GLN A 98 0.54 0.65 -20.16
N ASN A 99 1.64 0.26 -20.80
CA ASN A 99 1.62 -0.14 -22.21
C ASN A 99 0.84 -1.45 -22.41
N ARG A 100 0.98 -2.39 -21.48
CA ARG A 100 0.20 -3.64 -21.45
C ARG A 100 -1.26 -3.37 -21.14
N ALA A 101 -1.54 -2.58 -20.10
CA ALA A 101 -2.89 -2.18 -19.69
C ALA A 101 -3.71 -1.65 -20.87
N MET A 102 -3.12 -0.80 -21.72
CA MET A 102 -3.79 -0.19 -22.87
C MET A 102 -4.21 -1.17 -23.99
N LYS A 103 -3.78 -2.44 -23.94
CA LYS A 103 -4.19 -3.50 -24.87
C LYS A 103 -5.51 -4.18 -24.48
N PHE A 104 -6.03 -3.89 -23.29
CA PHE A 104 -7.23 -4.52 -22.75
C PHE A 104 -8.49 -3.64 -22.92
N PRO A 105 -9.70 -4.25 -22.84
CA PRO A 105 -10.97 -3.54 -23.01
C PRO A 105 -11.18 -2.40 -21.99
N ARG A 106 -11.92 -1.36 -22.40
CA ARG A 106 -12.18 -0.18 -21.55
C ARG A 106 -13.36 -0.36 -20.62
N GLU A 107 -14.27 -1.23 -21.02
CA GLU A 107 -15.46 -1.61 -20.28
C GLU A 107 -15.07 -2.04 -18.87
N ASN A 108 -15.83 -1.58 -17.88
CA ASN A 108 -15.64 -1.93 -16.47
C ASN A 108 -14.20 -1.77 -15.98
N MET A 109 -13.46 -0.79 -16.53
CA MET A 109 -12.09 -0.50 -16.13
C MET A 109 -11.13 -1.69 -16.25
N ILE A 110 -11.43 -2.70 -17.08
CA ILE A 110 -10.62 -3.92 -17.24
C ILE A 110 -9.17 -3.56 -17.59
N TYR A 111 -8.97 -2.56 -18.45
CA TYR A 111 -7.63 -2.06 -18.77
C TYR A 111 -6.80 -1.56 -17.56
N ARG A 112 -7.43 -1.16 -16.46
CA ARG A 112 -6.72 -0.73 -15.22
C ARG A 112 -6.59 -1.85 -14.20
N GLU A 113 -7.08 -3.04 -14.51
CA GLU A 113 -6.82 -4.22 -13.70
C GLU A 113 -5.36 -4.64 -13.80
N ARG A 114 -5.00 -5.56 -12.91
CA ARG A 114 -3.69 -6.19 -12.88
C ARG A 114 -3.53 -7.08 -14.13
N HIS A 115 -2.49 -6.82 -14.91
CA HIS A 115 -2.10 -7.60 -16.09
C HIS A 115 -0.62 -7.95 -15.99
N CYS A 116 -0.29 -9.14 -15.49
CA CYS A 116 1.10 -9.56 -15.32
C CYS A 116 1.77 -9.96 -16.65
N PRO A 117 3.09 -9.73 -16.78
CA PRO A 117 3.85 -10.28 -17.91
C PRO A 117 3.88 -11.81 -17.83
N PRO A 118 3.87 -12.51 -18.99
CA PRO A 118 4.14 -13.93 -19.03
C PRO A 118 5.61 -14.22 -18.67
N GLU A 119 5.94 -15.50 -18.47
CA GLU A 119 7.24 -15.96 -18.00
C GLU A 119 8.41 -15.45 -18.84
N GLU A 120 8.27 -15.52 -20.17
CA GLU A 120 9.27 -15.09 -21.14
C GLU A 120 9.54 -13.58 -21.15
N GLU A 121 8.65 -12.77 -20.57
CA GLU A 121 8.78 -11.32 -20.47
C GLU A 121 9.20 -10.86 -19.06
N LYS A 122 9.39 -11.78 -18.11
CA LYS A 122 9.85 -11.45 -16.76
C LYS A 122 11.28 -10.90 -16.77
N LEU A 123 11.48 -9.80 -16.07
CA LEU A 123 12.80 -9.20 -15.90
C LEU A 123 13.59 -9.93 -14.83
N HIS A 124 14.75 -10.45 -15.21
CA HIS A 124 15.70 -11.11 -14.32
C HIS A 124 16.89 -10.20 -13.98
N CYS A 125 16.58 -9.00 -13.45
CA CYS A 125 17.56 -7.99 -13.08
C CYS A 125 17.11 -7.22 -11.83
N LEU A 126 18.05 -6.58 -11.13
CA LEU A 126 17.76 -5.80 -9.93
C LEU A 126 17.26 -4.40 -10.32
N VAL A 127 16.12 -3.96 -9.78
CA VAL A 127 15.57 -2.62 -10.06
C VAL A 127 16.36 -1.57 -9.27
N PRO A 128 16.97 -0.57 -9.94
CA PRO A 128 17.77 0.45 -9.28
C PRO A 128 16.94 1.41 -8.42
N ALA A 129 17.62 2.05 -7.45
CA ALA A 129 17.08 3.23 -6.79
C ALA A 129 17.31 4.49 -7.66
N PRO A 130 16.44 5.52 -7.54
CA PRO A 130 16.72 6.79 -8.19
C PRO A 130 17.96 7.46 -7.59
N VAL A 131 18.66 8.25 -8.41
CA VAL A 131 19.82 9.04 -7.98
C VAL A 131 19.41 9.99 -6.87
N GLY A 132 20.12 9.93 -5.73
CA GLY A 132 19.84 10.76 -4.56
C GLY A 132 18.67 10.28 -3.70
N TYR A 133 18.19 9.03 -3.89
CA TYR A 133 17.23 8.41 -2.97
C TYR A 133 17.71 8.50 -1.52
N VAL A 134 16.79 8.79 -0.60
CA VAL A 134 17.07 8.90 0.84
C VAL A 134 16.08 8.09 1.64
N THR A 135 16.46 7.74 2.86
CA THR A 135 15.53 7.13 3.82
C THR A 135 14.33 8.07 4.06
N PRO A 136 13.08 7.58 4.01
CA PRO A 136 11.90 8.38 4.33
C PRO A 136 11.99 8.98 5.75
N PHE A 137 11.31 10.11 5.98
CA PHE A 137 11.26 10.70 7.31
C PHE A 137 10.62 9.71 8.32
N PRO A 138 11.02 9.73 9.60
CA PRO A 138 10.32 8.93 10.62
C PRO A 138 8.86 9.36 10.78
N TRP A 139 7.98 8.40 11.05
CA TRP A 139 6.59 8.70 11.40
C TRP A 139 6.52 9.50 12.71
N PRO A 140 5.67 10.53 12.84
CA PRO A 140 4.63 10.97 11.90
C PRO A 140 5.07 12.01 10.88
N LYS A 141 6.36 12.39 10.82
CA LYS A 141 6.82 13.44 9.89
C LYS A 141 6.64 13.02 8.43
N SER A 142 6.85 11.74 8.09
CA SER A 142 6.58 11.23 6.75
C SER A 142 5.13 11.39 6.30
N ARG A 143 4.18 11.48 7.23
CA ARG A 143 2.76 11.75 6.90
C ARG A 143 2.62 13.01 6.05
N ASP A 144 3.39 14.04 6.35
CA ASP A 144 3.23 15.36 5.74
C ASP A 144 4.37 15.72 4.78
N TYR A 145 5.46 14.95 4.76
CA TYR A 145 6.64 15.26 3.94
C TYR A 145 7.22 14.02 3.27
N VAL A 146 7.53 14.13 1.98
CA VAL A 146 8.26 13.12 1.20
C VAL A 146 9.48 13.78 0.54
N PRO A 147 10.69 13.22 0.65
CA PRO A 147 11.85 13.71 -0.12
C PRO A 147 11.58 13.67 -1.62
N PHE A 148 11.87 14.77 -2.34
CA PHE A 148 11.61 14.86 -3.78
C PHE A 148 12.31 13.75 -4.57
N ALA A 149 13.56 13.43 -4.19
CA ALA A 149 14.38 12.41 -4.87
C ALA A 149 13.79 10.99 -4.81
N ASN A 150 12.89 10.70 -3.85
CA ASN A 150 12.30 9.37 -3.71
C ASN A 150 11.19 9.09 -4.72
N ALA A 151 10.53 10.14 -5.22
CA ALA A 151 9.46 10.07 -6.20
C ALA A 151 9.47 11.34 -7.08
N PRO A 152 10.46 11.52 -7.98
CA PRO A 152 10.76 12.79 -8.65
C PRO A 152 9.76 13.18 -9.76
N HIS A 153 8.46 12.97 -9.54
CA HIS A 153 7.37 13.27 -10.47
C HIS A 153 6.68 14.59 -10.08
N LYS A 154 6.72 15.58 -10.97
CA LYS A 154 6.09 16.91 -10.75
C LYS A 154 4.68 17.04 -11.33
N SER A 155 4.24 16.09 -12.15
CA SER A 155 2.93 16.13 -12.85
C SER A 155 1.78 16.44 -11.88
N LEU A 156 1.68 15.67 -10.79
CA LEU A 156 0.64 15.86 -9.77
C LEU A 156 0.70 17.24 -9.09
N THR A 157 1.91 17.78 -8.85
CA THR A 157 2.06 19.12 -8.24
C THR A 157 1.58 20.24 -9.14
N VAL A 158 1.64 20.06 -10.46
CA VAL A 158 1.15 21.04 -11.43
C VAL A 158 -0.36 20.91 -11.57
N GLU A 159 -0.88 19.69 -11.74
CA GLU A 159 -2.29 19.45 -12.01
C GLU A 159 -3.21 19.67 -10.80
N LYS A 160 -2.71 19.42 -9.58
CA LYS A 160 -3.49 19.54 -8.33
C LYS A 160 -3.05 20.71 -7.45
N ALA A 161 -2.26 21.64 -7.99
CA ALA A 161 -1.72 22.80 -7.26
C ALA A 161 -2.81 23.59 -6.51
N VAL A 162 -3.95 23.81 -7.16
CA VAL A 162 -5.06 24.63 -6.62
C VAL A 162 -5.83 23.91 -5.51
N GLN A 163 -5.76 22.57 -5.44
CA GLN A 163 -6.53 21.75 -4.51
C GLN A 163 -5.78 21.47 -3.19
N ASN A 164 -4.56 22.00 -3.02
CA ASN A 164 -3.72 21.75 -1.84
C ASN A 164 -3.51 20.25 -1.53
N TRP A 165 -3.43 19.40 -2.55
CA TRP A 165 -3.12 17.97 -2.35
C TRP A 165 -1.65 17.78 -1.99
N ILE A 166 -0.77 18.46 -2.73
CA ILE A 166 0.67 18.32 -2.68
C ILE A 166 1.31 19.65 -3.07
N GLN A 167 2.37 20.03 -2.38
CA GLN A 167 3.15 21.24 -2.64
C GLN A 167 4.61 20.85 -2.83
N TYR A 168 5.24 21.35 -3.88
CA TYR A 168 6.68 21.18 -4.10
C TYR A 168 7.45 22.30 -3.38
N GLU A 169 8.20 21.94 -2.34
CA GLU A 169 9.02 22.86 -1.52
C GLU A 169 10.52 22.61 -1.74
N GLY A 170 10.94 22.59 -3.01
CA GLY A 170 12.34 22.43 -3.41
C GLY A 170 12.85 20.99 -3.27
N ASN A 171 13.25 20.58 -2.06
CA ASN A 171 13.82 19.24 -1.83
C ASN A 171 12.80 18.24 -1.27
N VAL A 172 11.58 18.70 -0.98
CA VAL A 172 10.52 17.87 -0.42
C VAL A 172 9.18 18.18 -1.11
N PHE A 173 8.32 17.18 -1.14
CA PHE A 173 6.89 17.38 -1.28
C PHE A 173 6.26 17.51 0.09
N ARG A 174 5.33 18.45 0.23
CA ARG A 174 4.51 18.65 1.43
C ARG A 174 3.06 18.27 1.14
N PHE A 175 2.44 17.55 2.06
CA PHE A 175 1.06 17.08 2.00
C PHE A 175 0.26 17.72 3.15
N PRO A 176 -0.44 18.84 2.91
CA PRO A 176 -1.14 19.57 3.98
C PRO A 176 -2.45 18.88 4.41
N GLY A 177 -2.77 17.69 3.86
CA GLY A 177 -4.01 16.98 4.13
C GLY A 177 -5.23 17.56 3.42
N GLY A 178 -5.02 18.49 2.48
CA GLY A 178 -6.08 19.11 1.70
C GLY A 178 -6.59 18.22 0.56
N GLY A 179 -7.65 18.69 -0.06
CA GLY A 179 -8.18 18.12 -1.30
C GLY A 179 -9.53 18.72 -1.67
N THR A 180 -10.08 18.32 -2.82
CA THR A 180 -11.38 18.84 -3.28
C THR A 180 -12.48 18.59 -2.25
N GLN A 181 -12.45 17.42 -1.59
CA GLN A 181 -13.37 17.05 -0.52
C GLN A 181 -12.87 17.43 0.88
N PHE A 182 -11.64 17.95 0.98
CA PHE A 182 -11.00 18.32 2.25
C PHE A 182 -10.55 19.79 2.20
N PRO A 183 -11.45 20.76 1.93
CA PRO A 183 -11.08 22.17 1.81
C PRO A 183 -10.51 22.74 3.12
N GLU A 184 -10.97 22.23 4.26
CA GLU A 184 -10.48 22.56 5.60
C GLU A 184 -9.47 21.52 6.16
N GLY A 185 -9.01 20.61 5.29
CA GLY A 185 -8.11 19.51 5.64
C GLY A 185 -8.84 18.23 6.07
N ALA A 186 -8.12 17.11 5.99
CA ALA A 186 -8.67 15.78 6.29
C ALA A 186 -9.13 15.62 7.76
N ASP A 187 -8.50 16.34 8.70
CA ASP A 187 -8.92 16.31 10.12
C ASP A 187 -10.37 16.81 10.30
N ALA A 188 -10.72 17.96 9.71
CA ALA A 188 -12.07 18.52 9.83
C ALA A 188 -13.14 17.58 9.24
N TYR A 189 -12.82 16.93 8.12
CA TYR A 189 -13.69 15.93 7.52
C TYR A 189 -13.84 14.69 8.41
N ILE A 190 -12.75 14.21 9.02
CA ILE A 190 -12.80 13.08 9.97
C ILE A 190 -13.64 13.44 11.20
N ASP A 191 -13.55 14.68 11.69
CA ASP A 191 -14.36 15.17 12.81
C ASP A 191 -15.85 15.22 12.43
N GLU A 192 -16.20 15.59 11.20
CA GLU A 192 -17.59 15.51 10.71
C GLU A 192 -18.09 14.05 10.66
N LEU A 193 -17.28 13.12 10.15
CA LEU A 193 -17.61 11.69 10.18
C LEU A 193 -17.75 11.15 11.62
N ALA A 194 -16.95 11.64 12.56
CA ALA A 194 -16.95 11.21 13.96
C ALA A 194 -18.27 11.57 14.70
N THR A 195 -19.10 12.46 14.13
CA THR A 195 -20.44 12.75 14.67
C THR A 195 -21.41 11.58 14.55
N VAL A 196 -21.11 10.60 13.68
CA VAL A 196 -21.95 9.43 13.40
C VAL A 196 -21.18 8.13 13.61
N ILE A 197 -19.89 8.10 13.26
CA ILE A 197 -19.05 6.92 13.28
C ILE A 197 -18.16 6.96 14.53
N PRO A 198 -18.23 5.95 15.42
CA PRO A 198 -17.56 6.00 16.71
C PRO A 198 -16.08 5.59 16.60
N PHE A 199 -15.24 6.43 15.99
CA PHE A 199 -13.83 6.09 15.78
C PHE A 199 -13.04 5.90 17.09
N ASP A 200 -13.41 6.61 18.15
CA ASP A 200 -12.61 6.65 19.38
C ASP A 200 -12.83 5.44 20.32
N ASN A 201 -13.80 4.55 20.04
CA ASN A 201 -14.09 3.39 20.90
C ASN A 201 -13.42 2.07 20.43
N GLY A 202 -12.68 2.10 19.33
CA GLY A 202 -11.97 0.93 18.78
C GLY A 202 -12.85 -0.09 18.02
N MET A 203 -14.15 0.17 17.86
CA MET A 203 -15.04 -0.72 17.08
C MET A 203 -14.79 -0.61 15.58
N VAL A 204 -14.53 0.60 15.09
CA VAL A 204 -14.02 0.84 13.74
C VAL A 204 -12.51 0.86 13.81
N ARG A 205 -11.84 -0.07 13.12
CA ARG A 205 -10.39 -0.17 13.15
C ARG A 205 -9.79 -0.45 11.78
N THR A 206 -10.48 -1.15 10.87
CA THR A 206 -10.04 -1.32 9.48
C THR A 206 -11.00 -0.63 8.52
N ALA A 207 -10.45 0.11 7.54
CA ALA A 207 -11.22 0.76 6.50
C ALA A 207 -10.70 0.47 5.10
N LEU A 208 -11.59 0.37 4.12
CA LEU A 208 -11.25 0.35 2.69
C LEU A 208 -11.44 1.75 2.12
N ASP A 209 -10.43 2.31 1.47
CA ASP A 209 -10.47 3.66 0.87
C ASP A 209 -10.30 3.56 -0.64
N THR A 210 -11.40 3.62 -1.40
CA THR A 210 -11.38 3.46 -2.86
C THR A 210 -11.27 4.81 -3.57
N GLY A 211 -10.38 4.88 -4.57
CA GLY A 211 -10.07 6.14 -5.25
C GLY A 211 -9.31 7.12 -4.34
N CYS A 212 -8.46 6.58 -3.45
CA CYS A 212 -7.81 7.31 -2.36
C CYS A 212 -6.88 8.48 -2.76
N GLY A 213 -6.49 8.58 -4.03
CA GLY A 213 -5.50 9.56 -4.48
C GLY A 213 -4.17 9.38 -3.76
N VAL A 214 -3.69 10.43 -3.08
CA VAL A 214 -2.48 10.39 -2.24
C VAL A 214 -2.74 9.83 -0.83
N ALA A 215 -3.93 9.27 -0.57
CA ALA A 215 -4.36 8.69 0.71
C ALA A 215 -4.35 9.67 1.90
N SER A 216 -4.65 10.96 1.67
CA SER A 216 -4.71 11.97 2.75
C SER A 216 -5.68 11.58 3.86
N TRP A 217 -6.86 11.07 3.51
CA TRP A 217 -7.83 10.61 4.49
C TRP A 217 -7.27 9.46 5.34
N GLY A 218 -6.80 8.39 4.72
CA GLY A 218 -6.19 7.25 5.43
C GLY A 218 -4.99 7.65 6.31
N ALA A 219 -4.15 8.59 5.85
CA ALA A 219 -3.00 9.09 6.59
C ALA A 219 -3.38 9.80 7.90
N TYR A 220 -4.47 10.58 7.87
CA TYR A 220 -4.94 11.36 9.02
C TYR A 220 -5.85 10.52 9.94
N LEU A 221 -6.57 9.55 9.38
CA LEU A 221 -7.42 8.61 10.13
C LEU A 221 -6.63 7.73 11.12
N LEU A 222 -5.33 7.53 10.88
CA LEU A 222 -4.42 6.86 11.83
C LEU A 222 -4.39 7.54 13.22
N LYS A 223 -4.66 8.85 13.32
CA LYS A 223 -4.80 9.55 14.62
C LYS A 223 -5.96 8.99 15.47
N LYS A 224 -6.98 8.44 14.81
CA LYS A 224 -8.13 7.77 15.42
C LYS A 224 -7.91 6.27 15.61
N ASN A 225 -6.67 5.80 15.45
CA ASN A 225 -6.32 4.38 15.49
C ASN A 225 -7.12 3.50 14.51
N VAL A 226 -7.53 4.07 13.37
CA VAL A 226 -8.14 3.32 12.27
C VAL A 226 -7.13 3.23 11.14
N ILE A 227 -6.88 2.02 10.66
CA ILE A 227 -5.97 1.76 9.55
C ILE A 227 -6.78 1.60 8.26
N ALA A 228 -6.51 2.47 7.29
CA ALA A 228 -7.13 2.40 5.97
C ALA A 228 -6.23 1.62 5.01
N MET A 229 -6.81 0.68 4.27
CA MET A 229 -6.22 0.10 3.07
C MET A 229 -6.64 0.96 1.89
N SER A 230 -5.73 1.80 1.40
CA SER A 230 -5.98 2.73 0.30
C SER A 230 -5.76 2.08 -1.07
N LEU A 231 -6.76 2.20 -1.95
CA LEU A 231 -6.79 1.59 -3.27
C LEU A 231 -6.97 2.67 -4.33
N ALA A 232 -6.05 2.77 -5.28
CA ALA A 232 -6.21 3.61 -6.47
C ALA A 232 -5.48 3.01 -7.67
N PRO A 233 -5.97 3.26 -8.90
CA PRO A 233 -5.31 2.78 -10.10
C PRO A 233 -3.99 3.53 -10.33
N ARG A 234 -3.09 2.92 -11.11
CA ARG A 234 -2.02 3.67 -11.76
C ARG A 234 -2.65 4.53 -12.87
N ASP A 235 -2.67 5.84 -12.68
CA ASP A 235 -3.26 6.78 -13.63
C ASP A 235 -2.20 7.69 -14.27
N SER A 236 -2.63 8.66 -15.08
CA SER A 236 -1.75 9.60 -15.79
C SER A 236 -0.94 10.52 -14.88
N HIS A 237 -1.21 10.54 -13.57
CA HIS A 237 -0.44 11.31 -12.60
C HIS A 237 0.72 10.50 -12.01
N ASP A 238 0.96 9.29 -12.54
CA ASP A 238 2.06 8.33 -12.33
C ASP A 238 2.29 7.80 -10.90
N ALA A 239 2.10 8.61 -9.86
CA ALA A 239 2.71 8.37 -8.54
C ALA A 239 1.76 8.54 -7.33
N GLN A 240 0.43 8.61 -7.51
CA GLN A 240 -0.50 8.86 -6.38
C GLN A 240 -0.34 7.85 -5.23
N VAL A 241 -0.42 6.56 -5.53
CA VAL A 241 -0.20 5.48 -4.56
C VAL A 241 1.25 5.44 -4.08
N GLN A 242 2.22 5.74 -4.96
CA GLN A 242 3.64 5.83 -4.57
C GLN A 242 3.85 6.89 -3.47
N PHE A 243 3.21 8.07 -3.58
CA PHE A 243 3.26 9.08 -2.53
C PHE A 243 2.65 8.59 -1.21
N ALA A 244 1.52 7.89 -1.25
CA ALA A 244 0.93 7.29 -0.04
C ALA A 244 1.93 6.34 0.66
N LEU A 245 2.60 5.48 -0.12
CA LEU A 245 3.56 4.50 0.36
C LEU A 245 4.84 5.16 0.91
N GLU A 246 5.36 6.20 0.25
CA GLU A 246 6.52 6.98 0.72
C GLU A 246 6.20 7.78 1.99
N ARG A 247 4.94 8.19 2.18
CA ARG A 247 4.48 8.81 3.43
C ARG A 247 4.34 7.81 4.59
N GLY A 248 4.34 6.52 4.30
CA GLY A 248 4.14 5.44 5.27
C GLY A 248 2.67 5.11 5.54
N VAL A 249 1.80 5.28 4.54
CA VAL A 249 0.36 4.99 4.57
C VAL A 249 0.10 3.68 3.81
N PRO A 250 -0.71 2.75 4.35
CA PRO A 250 -1.02 1.50 3.65
C PRO A 250 -1.78 1.76 2.36
N ALA A 251 -1.23 1.31 1.23
CA ALA A 251 -1.87 1.46 -0.06
C ALA A 251 -1.48 0.34 -1.04
N VAL A 252 -2.31 0.11 -2.04
CA VAL A 252 -2.06 -0.82 -3.14
C VAL A 252 -2.56 -0.23 -4.46
N ILE A 253 -1.92 -0.63 -5.55
CA ILE A 253 -2.40 -0.30 -6.90
C ILE A 253 -3.56 -1.24 -7.23
N GLY A 254 -4.70 -0.67 -7.59
CA GLY A 254 -5.82 -1.46 -8.09
C GLY A 254 -7.09 -0.66 -8.30
N VAL A 255 -8.12 -1.34 -8.77
CA VAL A 255 -9.39 -0.73 -9.20
C VAL A 255 -10.54 -1.66 -8.85
N LEU A 256 -11.74 -1.08 -8.69
CA LEU A 256 -12.98 -1.82 -8.80
C LEU A 256 -13.33 -1.93 -10.29
N GLY A 257 -13.03 -3.08 -10.89
CA GLY A 257 -13.21 -3.34 -12.31
C GLY A 257 -14.22 -4.45 -12.61
N SER A 258 -13.71 -5.60 -13.02
CA SER A 258 -14.44 -6.84 -13.27
C SER A 258 -14.05 -8.00 -12.35
N ILE A 259 -12.92 -7.87 -11.62
CA ILE A 259 -12.39 -8.87 -10.69
C ILE A 259 -12.67 -8.47 -9.23
N LYS A 260 -13.03 -9.44 -8.38
CA LYS A 260 -13.26 -9.23 -6.94
C LYS A 260 -11.99 -8.67 -6.28
N LEU A 261 -12.17 -7.79 -5.31
CA LEU A 261 -11.08 -7.30 -4.50
C LEU A 261 -10.42 -8.47 -3.74
N PRO A 262 -9.09 -8.48 -3.58
CA PRO A 262 -8.33 -9.56 -2.95
C PRO A 262 -8.44 -9.56 -1.42
N TYR A 263 -9.66 -9.36 -0.91
CA TYR A 263 -10.02 -9.35 0.50
C TYR A 263 -11.14 -10.37 0.75
N PRO A 264 -11.15 -11.02 1.93
CA PRO A 264 -12.21 -11.96 2.29
C PRO A 264 -13.53 -11.23 2.50
N SER A 265 -14.60 -12.01 2.59
CA SER A 265 -15.89 -11.49 3.02
C SER A 265 -15.82 -10.90 4.44
N SER A 266 -16.52 -9.80 4.69
CA SER A 266 -16.58 -9.09 5.98
C SER A 266 -15.21 -8.62 6.53
N ALA A 267 -14.27 -8.27 5.66
CA ALA A 267 -12.94 -7.79 6.02
C ALA A 267 -12.94 -6.44 6.76
N PHE A 268 -13.67 -5.44 6.27
CA PHE A 268 -13.55 -4.06 6.76
C PHE A 268 -14.67 -3.66 7.72
N ASP A 269 -14.34 -2.83 8.72
CA ASP A 269 -15.33 -2.17 9.57
C ASP A 269 -16.01 -1.00 8.85
N MET A 270 -15.33 -0.43 7.84
CA MET A 270 -15.81 0.70 7.07
C MET A 270 -15.29 0.67 5.63
N ALA A 271 -16.08 1.19 4.69
CA ALA A 271 -15.66 1.49 3.33
C ALA A 271 -15.91 2.97 3.04
N HIS A 272 -14.97 3.60 2.34
CA HIS A 272 -14.97 5.03 2.07
C HIS A 272 -14.67 5.28 0.59
N CYS A 273 -15.42 6.19 -0.02
CA CYS A 273 -15.10 6.81 -1.29
C CYS A 273 -15.36 8.32 -1.20
N SER A 274 -14.37 9.10 -1.64
CA SER A 274 -14.50 10.55 -1.79
C SER A 274 -14.16 10.94 -3.23
N ARG A 275 -15.16 11.27 -4.03
CA ARG A 275 -15.03 11.59 -5.47
C ARG A 275 -14.21 10.55 -6.24
N CYS A 276 -14.38 9.27 -5.92
CA CYS A 276 -13.58 8.17 -6.45
C CYS A 276 -13.82 7.85 -7.93
N LEU A 277 -14.82 8.47 -8.58
CA LEU A 277 -15.22 8.25 -9.97
C LEU A 277 -15.62 6.80 -10.28
N ILE A 278 -16.00 6.03 -9.24
CA ILE A 278 -16.54 4.69 -9.42
C ILE A 278 -18.01 4.82 -9.81
N PRO A 279 -18.46 4.22 -10.92
CA PRO A 279 -19.85 4.27 -11.34
C PRO A 279 -20.68 3.28 -10.52
N TRP A 280 -21.02 3.63 -9.27
CA TRP A 280 -21.61 2.72 -8.27
C TRP A 280 -22.87 1.97 -8.74
N VAL A 281 -23.67 2.61 -9.60
CA VAL A 281 -24.94 2.06 -10.13
C VAL A 281 -24.76 1.19 -11.38
N ALA A 282 -23.57 1.16 -11.98
CA ALA A 282 -23.31 0.40 -13.20
C ALA A 282 -23.35 -1.11 -12.95
N ASN A 283 -23.56 -1.88 -14.03
CA ASN A 283 -23.64 -3.35 -14.00
C ASN A 283 -24.61 -3.91 -12.94
N GLY A 284 -25.75 -3.23 -12.74
CA GLY A 284 -26.75 -3.64 -11.74
C GLY A 284 -26.32 -3.44 -10.29
N GLY A 285 -25.40 -2.49 -10.02
CA GLY A 285 -24.91 -2.22 -8.67
C GLY A 285 -23.77 -3.14 -8.21
N MET A 286 -23.12 -3.85 -9.14
CA MET A 286 -22.06 -4.84 -8.85
C MET A 286 -20.94 -4.28 -7.96
N TYR A 287 -20.55 -3.01 -8.12
CA TYR A 287 -19.53 -2.39 -7.28
C TYR A 287 -19.99 -2.18 -5.83
N MET A 288 -21.27 -1.84 -5.63
CA MET A 288 -21.85 -1.75 -4.28
C MET A 288 -21.98 -3.14 -3.64
N MET A 289 -22.30 -4.17 -4.44
CA MET A 289 -22.32 -5.57 -3.98
C MET A 289 -20.93 -6.06 -3.57
N GLU A 290 -19.87 -5.66 -4.30
CA GLU A 290 -18.50 -5.98 -3.91
C GLU A 290 -18.07 -5.25 -2.63
N VAL A 291 -18.48 -4.00 -2.45
CA VAL A 291 -18.31 -3.28 -1.17
C VAL A 291 -19.09 -3.99 -0.06
N ASP A 292 -20.33 -4.42 -0.32
CA ASP A 292 -21.12 -5.18 0.65
C ASP A 292 -20.43 -6.47 1.07
N ARG A 293 -19.87 -7.23 0.12
CA ARG A 293 -19.14 -8.47 0.42
C ARG A 293 -18.01 -8.23 1.40
N VAL A 294 -17.17 -7.22 1.17
CA VAL A 294 -15.99 -6.93 2.02
C VAL A 294 -16.35 -6.14 3.28
N LEU A 295 -17.51 -5.49 3.32
CA LEU A 295 -17.99 -4.77 4.49
C LEU A 295 -18.69 -5.73 5.47
N ARG A 296 -18.24 -5.73 6.71
CA ARG A 296 -18.84 -6.59 7.74
C ARG A 296 -20.25 -6.13 8.14
N PRO A 297 -21.11 -7.03 8.64
CA PRO A 297 -22.37 -6.65 9.27
C PRO A 297 -22.18 -5.56 10.33
N GLY A 298 -23.02 -4.52 10.33
CA GLY A 298 -22.88 -3.36 11.21
C GLY A 298 -21.85 -2.31 10.78
N GLY A 299 -21.08 -2.58 9.72
CA GLY A 299 -20.07 -1.66 9.17
C GLY A 299 -20.66 -0.45 8.44
N TYR A 300 -19.81 0.54 8.18
CA TYR A 300 -20.22 1.82 7.58
C TYR A 300 -19.76 1.94 6.13
N TRP A 301 -20.60 2.53 5.27
CA TRP A 301 -20.19 3.00 3.96
C TRP A 301 -20.34 4.51 3.88
N VAL A 302 -19.26 5.20 3.50
CA VAL A 302 -19.22 6.66 3.36
C VAL A 302 -19.00 6.98 1.89
N LEU A 303 -19.94 7.74 1.31
CA LEU A 303 -19.81 8.31 -0.03
C LEU A 303 -19.80 9.82 0.07
N SER A 304 -18.75 10.44 -0.46
CA SER A 304 -18.58 11.89 -0.47
C SER A 304 -18.36 12.44 -1.89
N GLY A 305 -19.07 13.51 -2.21
CA GLY A 305 -19.10 14.13 -3.54
C GLY A 305 -20.30 13.67 -4.40
N PRO A 306 -20.24 13.84 -5.74
CA PRO A 306 -21.36 13.51 -6.61
C PRO A 306 -21.81 12.04 -6.44
N PRO A 307 -23.12 11.75 -6.42
CA PRO A 307 -24.23 12.68 -6.59
C PRO A 307 -24.73 13.37 -5.29
N ILE A 308 -24.13 13.09 -4.14
CA ILE A 308 -24.62 13.61 -2.85
C ILE A 308 -24.54 15.14 -2.81
N ASN A 309 -25.63 15.80 -2.41
CA ASN A 309 -25.80 17.27 -2.46
C ASN A 309 -25.97 17.87 -3.87
N TRP A 310 -26.37 17.08 -4.87
CA TRP A 310 -26.52 17.57 -6.24
C TRP A 310 -27.37 18.83 -6.37
N LYS A 311 -28.44 18.97 -5.55
CA LYS A 311 -29.35 20.14 -5.54
C LYS A 311 -28.60 21.48 -5.39
N ASN A 312 -27.48 21.48 -4.68
CA ASN A 312 -26.69 22.67 -4.43
C ASN A 312 -25.42 22.75 -5.32
N SER A 313 -24.93 21.61 -5.82
CA SER A 313 -23.62 21.51 -6.46
C SER A 313 -23.64 21.18 -7.96
N PHE A 314 -24.78 20.83 -8.57
CA PHE A 314 -24.84 20.33 -9.97
C PHE A 314 -24.15 21.25 -10.99
N LYS A 315 -24.36 22.57 -10.88
CA LYS A 315 -23.72 23.57 -11.76
C LYS A 315 -22.19 23.52 -11.69
N SER A 316 -21.64 23.29 -10.51
CA SER A 316 -20.18 23.22 -10.30
C SER A 316 -19.56 21.95 -10.90
N TRP A 317 -20.35 20.89 -11.05
CA TRP A 317 -19.90 19.61 -11.60
C TRP A 317 -20.16 19.47 -13.09
N ASN A 318 -20.81 20.46 -13.72
CA ASN A 318 -21.17 20.44 -15.14
C ASN A 318 -21.97 19.19 -15.54
N ARG A 319 -22.92 18.80 -14.68
CA ARG A 319 -23.86 17.67 -14.88
C ARG A 319 -25.30 18.17 -14.68
N THR A 320 -26.28 17.46 -15.24
CA THR A 320 -27.69 17.88 -15.12
C THR A 320 -28.30 17.44 -13.79
N GLU A 321 -29.37 18.12 -13.38
CA GLU A 321 -30.11 17.76 -12.17
C GLU A 321 -30.71 16.35 -12.29
N GLU A 322 -31.31 16.04 -13.44
CA GLU A 322 -31.96 14.75 -13.70
C GLU A 322 -30.97 13.58 -13.66
N GLU A 323 -29.76 13.78 -14.18
CA GLU A 323 -28.70 12.76 -14.17
C GLU A 323 -28.26 12.43 -12.75
N LEU A 324 -28.06 13.45 -11.92
CA LEU A 324 -27.58 13.31 -10.54
C LEU A 324 -28.68 12.80 -9.60
N ASP A 325 -29.91 13.27 -9.76
CA ASP A 325 -31.07 12.77 -9.00
C ASP A 325 -31.29 11.28 -9.27
N GLU A 326 -31.26 10.88 -10.54
CA GLU A 326 -31.40 9.48 -10.93
C GLU A 326 -30.24 8.61 -10.40
N GLU A 327 -29.01 9.14 -10.42
CA GLU A 327 -27.85 8.43 -9.86
C GLU A 327 -27.99 8.25 -8.35
N GLN A 328 -28.34 9.30 -7.59
CA GLN A 328 -28.55 9.20 -6.15
C GLN A 328 -29.70 8.25 -5.81
N ARG A 329 -30.84 8.35 -6.51
CA ARG A 329 -32.00 7.47 -6.32
C ARG A 329 -31.63 6.00 -6.49
N LYS A 330 -30.88 5.66 -7.54
CA LYS A 330 -30.40 4.29 -7.78
C LYS A 330 -29.44 3.81 -6.70
N ILE A 331 -28.53 4.65 -6.22
CA ILE A 331 -27.66 4.32 -5.09
C ILE A 331 -28.50 3.97 -3.86
N GLU A 332 -29.53 4.76 -3.57
CA GLU A 332 -30.42 4.52 -2.42
C GLU A 332 -31.25 3.24 -2.58
N GLU A 333 -31.73 2.94 -3.79
CA GLU A 333 -32.44 1.69 -4.11
C GLU A 333 -31.54 0.46 -3.92
N ILE A 334 -30.30 0.51 -4.44
CA ILE A 334 -29.34 -0.58 -4.27
C ILE A 334 -28.93 -0.71 -2.79
N ALA A 335 -28.71 0.41 -2.08
CA ALA A 335 -28.41 0.36 -0.65
C ALA A 335 -29.56 -0.30 0.14
N ASN A 336 -30.81 0.01 -0.19
CA ASN A 336 -31.97 -0.63 0.43
C ASN A 336 -32.02 -2.15 0.14
N LEU A 337 -31.76 -2.55 -1.12
CA LEU A 337 -31.65 -3.96 -1.54
C LEU A 337 -30.52 -4.72 -0.81
N LEU A 338 -29.41 -4.04 -0.53
CA LEU A 338 -28.27 -4.56 0.23
C LEU A 338 -28.52 -4.55 1.75
N CYS A 339 -29.71 -4.18 2.20
CA CYS A 339 -30.05 -4.09 3.61
C CYS A 339 -29.17 -3.06 4.36
N TRP A 340 -28.95 -1.89 3.74
CA TRP A 340 -28.22 -0.78 4.34
C TRP A 340 -29.17 0.34 4.77
N GLU A 341 -28.87 0.96 5.92
CA GLU A 341 -29.64 2.07 6.45
C GLU A 341 -28.86 3.38 6.30
N LYS A 342 -29.47 4.41 5.70
CA LYS A 342 -28.88 5.76 5.65
C LYS A 342 -28.93 6.39 7.04
N LYS A 343 -27.76 6.69 7.61
CA LYS A 343 -27.60 7.28 8.95
C LYS A 343 -27.39 8.79 8.94
N HIS A 344 -26.84 9.30 7.84
CA HIS A 344 -26.47 10.70 7.74
C HIS A 344 -26.44 11.15 6.29
N GLU A 345 -26.88 12.37 6.04
CA GLU A 345 -26.64 13.12 4.82
C GLU A 345 -26.52 14.59 5.18
N LYS A 346 -25.34 15.16 4.98
CA LYS A 346 -25.08 16.58 5.26
C LYS A 346 -24.00 17.09 4.34
N GLY A 347 -24.26 18.22 3.69
CA GLY A 347 -23.40 18.70 2.62
C GLY A 347 -23.21 17.60 1.60
N GLU A 348 -21.98 17.43 1.11
CA GLU A 348 -21.61 16.40 0.13
C GLU A 348 -21.32 15.02 0.73
N ILE A 349 -21.67 14.76 2.00
CA ILE A 349 -21.37 13.51 2.70
C ILE A 349 -22.65 12.74 2.96
N ALA A 350 -22.67 11.46 2.58
CA ALA A 350 -23.68 10.52 3.01
C ALA A 350 -23.06 9.28 3.65
N ILE A 351 -23.68 8.79 4.73
CA ILE A 351 -23.22 7.65 5.52
C ILE A 351 -24.35 6.64 5.59
N TRP A 352 -24.06 5.41 5.16
CA TRP A 352 -24.90 4.25 5.34
C TRP A 352 -24.27 3.29 6.36
N ARG A 353 -25.11 2.50 7.01
CA ARG A 353 -24.70 1.42 7.88
C ARG A 353 -25.31 0.11 7.40
N LYS A 354 -24.47 -0.87 7.07
CA LYS A 354 -24.90 -2.24 6.80
C LYS A 354 -25.55 -2.81 8.06
N ARG A 355 -26.71 -3.45 7.94
CA ARG A 355 -27.39 -4.03 9.11
C ARG A 355 -26.53 -5.12 9.75
N GLU A 356 -26.78 -5.39 11.03
CA GLU A 356 -26.02 -6.40 11.79
C GLU A 356 -26.46 -7.84 11.46
N ASN A 357 -27.66 -8.00 10.89
CA ASN A 357 -28.19 -9.25 10.36
C ASN A 357 -29.26 -8.97 9.30
N TYR A 358 -29.69 -10.02 8.60
CA TYR A 358 -30.65 -9.94 7.50
C TYR A 358 -32.13 -9.99 7.93
N GLU A 359 -32.43 -10.25 9.22
CA GLU A 359 -33.82 -10.49 9.67
C GLU A 359 -34.75 -9.31 9.36
N TYR A 360 -34.28 -8.07 9.54
CA TYR A 360 -35.05 -6.86 9.25
C TYR A 360 -35.32 -6.63 7.75
N CYS A 361 -34.63 -7.34 6.87
CA CYS A 361 -34.73 -7.16 5.41
C CYS A 361 -35.41 -8.34 4.70
N ARG A 362 -35.75 -9.43 5.43
CA ARG A 362 -36.49 -10.58 4.88
C ARG A 362 -37.86 -10.22 4.33
N ASN A 363 -38.49 -9.17 4.84
CA ASN A 363 -39.83 -8.74 4.44
C ASN A 363 -39.81 -7.63 3.36
N GLN A 364 -38.67 -7.36 2.72
CA GLN A 364 -38.62 -6.42 1.60
C GLN A 364 -39.26 -7.03 0.35
N ASP A 365 -40.03 -6.22 -0.37
CA ASP A 365 -40.75 -6.61 -1.61
C ASP A 365 -39.81 -7.11 -2.71
N SER A 366 -38.57 -6.61 -2.74
CA SER A 366 -37.50 -7.03 -3.64
C SER A 366 -36.43 -7.80 -2.87
N GLN A 367 -36.13 -9.02 -3.31
CA GLN A 367 -35.04 -9.83 -2.77
C GLN A 367 -33.85 -9.82 -3.73
N PRO A 368 -32.61 -9.65 -3.24
CA PRO A 368 -31.44 -9.71 -4.09
C PRO A 368 -31.18 -11.14 -4.59
N THR A 369 -30.56 -11.24 -5.76
CA THR A 369 -29.94 -12.49 -6.20
C THR A 369 -28.81 -12.85 -5.24
N VAL A 370 -28.84 -14.04 -4.66
CA VAL A 370 -27.80 -14.53 -3.73
C VAL A 370 -26.75 -15.31 -4.51
N CYS A 371 -25.48 -15.13 -4.19
CA CYS A 371 -24.38 -15.86 -4.82
C CYS A 371 -24.46 -17.37 -4.51
N GLU A 372 -24.09 -18.24 -5.46
CA GLU A 372 -24.16 -19.70 -5.28
C GLU A 372 -23.22 -20.21 -4.17
N THR A 373 -22.11 -19.51 -3.94
CA THR A 373 -21.13 -19.83 -2.90
C THR A 373 -21.42 -19.09 -1.60
N THR A 374 -21.55 -19.83 -0.50
CA THR A 374 -21.95 -19.28 0.81
C THR A 374 -20.85 -18.46 1.51
N ARG A 375 -19.58 -18.62 1.13
CA ARG A 375 -18.44 -17.81 1.61
C ARG A 375 -17.37 -17.67 0.53
N ASP A 376 -17.37 -16.53 -0.16
CA ASP A 376 -16.31 -16.15 -1.11
C ASP A 376 -15.09 -15.59 -0.40
N ASP A 377 -14.37 -16.45 0.32
CA ASP A 377 -13.05 -16.11 0.87
C ASP A 377 -11.94 -16.50 -0.13
N ASN A 378 -12.15 -17.53 -0.95
CA ASN A 378 -11.33 -17.76 -2.14
C ASN A 378 -11.76 -16.77 -3.25
N VAL A 379 -10.99 -15.69 -3.47
CA VAL A 379 -11.37 -14.61 -4.40
C VAL A 379 -10.29 -14.21 -5.41
N TRP A 380 -9.11 -14.83 -5.36
CA TRP A 380 -8.00 -14.48 -6.25
C TRP A 380 -8.38 -14.71 -7.73
N TYR A 381 -8.27 -13.65 -8.55
CA TYR A 381 -8.72 -13.60 -9.95
C TYR A 381 -10.16 -14.07 -10.24
N LYS A 382 -11.04 -14.07 -9.23
CA LYS A 382 -12.46 -14.37 -9.46
C LYS A 382 -13.18 -13.14 -10.00
N LYS A 383 -14.04 -13.35 -11.00
CA LYS A 383 -14.90 -12.29 -11.53
C LYS A 383 -15.91 -11.83 -10.48
N MET A 384 -16.20 -10.54 -10.48
CA MET A 384 -17.35 -9.99 -9.77
C MET A 384 -18.64 -10.46 -10.44
N GLU A 385 -19.66 -10.65 -9.62
CA GLU A 385 -20.97 -11.14 -10.02
C GLU A 385 -22.03 -10.18 -9.46
N ALA A 386 -23.14 -10.03 -10.17
CA ALA A 386 -24.26 -9.20 -9.72
C ALA A 386 -25.14 -9.99 -8.73
N CYS A 387 -24.55 -10.40 -7.61
CA CYS A 387 -25.19 -11.14 -6.53
C CYS A 387 -24.69 -10.67 -5.17
N VAL A 388 -25.50 -10.92 -4.13
CA VAL A 388 -25.21 -10.56 -2.75
C VAL A 388 -24.67 -11.77 -1.99
N THR A 389 -23.57 -11.55 -1.25
CA THR A 389 -23.01 -12.58 -0.37
C THR A 389 -23.92 -12.75 0.84
N PRO A 390 -24.36 -13.97 1.17
CA PRO A 390 -25.30 -14.18 2.27
C PRO A 390 -24.69 -13.80 3.63
N TYR A 391 -25.53 -13.25 4.51
CA TYR A 391 -25.15 -13.07 5.91
C TYR A 391 -24.88 -14.43 6.57
N PRO A 392 -23.87 -14.55 7.45
CA PRO A 392 -23.74 -15.72 8.30
C PRO A 392 -25.03 -15.97 9.10
N GLU A 393 -25.41 -17.24 9.25
CA GLU A 393 -26.61 -17.60 10.02
C GLU A 393 -26.50 -17.13 11.48
N VAL A 394 -27.59 -16.57 12.00
CA VAL A 394 -27.73 -16.14 13.39
C VAL A 394 -28.80 -16.97 14.07
N SER A 395 -28.54 -17.40 15.31
CA SER A 395 -29.50 -18.18 16.10
C SER A 395 -30.66 -17.33 16.65
N GLU A 396 -30.47 -16.01 16.75
CA GLU A 396 -31.40 -15.05 17.35
C GLU A 396 -31.39 -13.74 16.55
N PRO A 397 -32.54 -13.03 16.44
CA PRO A 397 -32.65 -11.80 15.64
C PRO A 397 -31.81 -10.61 16.14
N ASP A 398 -31.43 -10.60 17.42
CA ASP A 398 -30.65 -9.49 18.01
C ASP A 398 -29.14 -9.73 17.94
N LYS A 399 -28.68 -10.84 17.34
CA LYS A 399 -27.26 -11.16 17.22
C LYS A 399 -26.66 -10.59 15.95
N VAL A 400 -25.39 -10.20 16.06
CA VAL A 400 -24.55 -9.81 14.92
C VAL A 400 -24.19 -11.06 14.13
N ALA A 401 -24.49 -11.05 12.83
CA ALA A 401 -24.08 -12.10 11.91
C ALA A 401 -22.55 -12.18 11.81
N GLY A 402 -22.00 -13.36 11.99
CA GLY A 402 -20.54 -13.54 12.07
C GLY A 402 -19.95 -13.23 13.45
N GLY A 403 -20.79 -13.08 14.48
CA GLY A 403 -20.37 -12.91 15.87
C GLY A 403 -20.01 -11.46 16.24
N ALA A 404 -20.29 -11.08 17.48
CA ALA A 404 -19.91 -9.76 17.99
C ALA A 404 -18.39 -9.69 18.22
N TRP A 405 -17.74 -8.64 17.73
CA TRP A 405 -16.32 -8.38 17.96
C TRP A 405 -16.09 -7.47 19.16
N ARG A 406 -14.89 -7.62 19.74
CA ARG A 406 -14.38 -6.71 20.78
C ARG A 406 -13.84 -5.42 20.13
N PRO A 407 -13.78 -4.30 20.86
CA PRO A 407 -13.04 -3.13 20.39
C PRO A 407 -11.54 -3.44 20.29
N PHE A 408 -10.83 -2.72 19.44
CA PHE A 408 -9.36 -2.71 19.42
C PHE A 408 -8.83 -1.91 20.62
N PRO A 409 -7.76 -2.36 21.32
CA PRO A 409 -6.85 -3.45 20.97
C PRO A 409 -7.26 -4.85 21.47
N ASP A 410 -8.34 -5.00 22.24
CA ASP A 410 -8.72 -6.30 22.83
C ASP A 410 -8.96 -7.38 21.78
N ARG A 411 -9.55 -7.02 20.63
CA ARG A 411 -9.78 -7.96 19.52
C ARG A 411 -8.50 -8.51 18.89
N LEU A 412 -7.35 -7.87 19.08
CA LEU A 412 -6.08 -8.30 18.49
C LEU A 412 -5.65 -9.71 18.93
N ASN A 413 -5.98 -10.09 20.17
CA ASN A 413 -5.58 -11.36 20.78
C ASN A 413 -6.79 -12.21 21.23
N THR A 414 -8.01 -11.70 21.08
CA THR A 414 -9.23 -12.46 21.35
C THR A 414 -9.42 -13.52 20.27
N VAL A 415 -9.92 -14.71 20.64
CA VAL A 415 -10.20 -15.78 19.67
C VAL A 415 -11.24 -15.28 18.66
N PRO A 416 -10.90 -15.18 17.37
CA PRO A 416 -11.81 -14.71 16.33
C PRO A 416 -13.01 -15.63 16.12
N PHE A 417 -14.11 -15.07 15.61
CA PHE A 417 -15.36 -15.82 15.43
C PHE A 417 -15.15 -17.02 14.51
N ARG A 418 -14.48 -16.84 13.37
CA ARG A 418 -14.21 -17.93 12.40
C ARG A 418 -13.49 -19.13 13.01
N ILE A 419 -12.68 -18.91 14.05
CA ILE A 419 -12.03 -19.99 14.82
C ILE A 419 -13.03 -20.62 15.79
N SER A 420 -13.75 -19.80 16.58
CA SER A 420 -14.71 -20.31 17.57
C SER A 420 -15.90 -21.06 16.94
N SER A 421 -16.32 -20.66 15.74
CA SER A 421 -17.37 -21.29 14.93
C SER A 421 -16.87 -22.50 14.14
N ARG A 422 -15.59 -22.88 14.29
CA ARG A 422 -14.94 -23.99 13.58
C ARG A 422 -15.05 -23.89 12.06
N SER A 423 -15.06 -22.67 11.53
CA SER A 423 -15.17 -22.42 10.10
C SER A 423 -13.85 -22.64 9.35
N ILE A 424 -12.74 -22.76 10.07
CA ILE A 424 -11.42 -23.03 9.50
C ILE A 424 -10.97 -24.42 9.98
N PRO A 425 -10.99 -25.44 9.11
CA PRO A 425 -10.57 -26.79 9.45
C PRO A 425 -9.14 -26.82 10.03
N GLY A 426 -8.96 -27.54 11.14
CA GLY A 426 -7.66 -27.71 11.76
C GLY A 426 -7.10 -26.46 12.47
N VAL A 427 -7.93 -25.46 12.78
CA VAL A 427 -7.57 -24.33 13.64
C VAL A 427 -8.56 -24.25 14.80
N SER A 428 -8.04 -24.33 16.02
CA SER A 428 -8.79 -24.27 17.28
C SER A 428 -8.41 -23.03 18.11
N ALA A 429 -9.16 -22.75 19.17
CA ALA A 429 -8.84 -21.68 20.10
C ALA A 429 -7.48 -21.90 20.79
N GLU A 430 -7.13 -23.14 21.08
CA GLU A 430 -5.88 -23.56 21.72
C GLU A 430 -4.69 -23.33 20.78
N THR A 431 -4.78 -23.85 19.56
CA THR A 431 -3.73 -23.68 18.54
C THR A 431 -3.51 -22.21 18.17
N TYR A 432 -4.57 -21.39 18.12
CA TYR A 432 -4.46 -19.94 17.96
C TYR A 432 -3.70 -19.26 19.11
N LYS A 433 -3.97 -19.66 20.37
CA LYS A 433 -3.27 -19.12 21.55
C LYS A 433 -1.82 -19.58 21.62
N GLU A 434 -1.53 -20.80 21.16
CA GLU A 434 -0.17 -21.32 21.00
C GLU A 434 0.61 -20.53 19.96
N ASP A 435 0.04 -20.34 18.77
CA ASP A 435 0.63 -19.55 17.70
C ASP A 435 0.96 -18.11 18.16
N ASN A 436 0.03 -17.44 18.86
CA ASN A 436 0.28 -16.13 19.46
C ASN A 436 1.45 -16.12 20.45
N ARG A 437 1.64 -17.19 21.25
CA ARG A 437 2.75 -17.30 22.20
C ARG A 437 4.08 -17.54 21.47
N SER A 438 4.08 -18.41 20.46
CA SER A 438 5.24 -18.69 19.63
C SER A 438 5.71 -17.44 18.89
N TRP A 439 4.81 -16.70 18.24
CA TRP A 439 5.18 -15.47 17.53
C TRP A 439 5.71 -14.37 18.43
N LYS A 440 5.19 -14.22 19.66
CA LYS A 440 5.80 -13.32 20.64
C LYS A 440 7.24 -13.70 20.98
N LYS A 441 7.53 -15.00 21.08
CA LYS A 441 8.88 -15.51 21.30
C LYS A 441 9.78 -15.26 20.09
N HIS A 442 9.33 -15.60 18.88
CA HIS A 442 10.06 -15.37 17.63
C HIS A 442 10.42 -13.88 17.45
N VAL A 443 9.45 -12.98 17.60
CA VAL A 443 9.66 -11.54 17.47
C VAL A 443 10.62 -11.00 18.54
N ASN A 444 10.53 -11.52 19.78
CA ASN A 444 11.49 -11.14 20.83
C ASN A 444 12.93 -11.61 20.51
N ALA A 445 13.10 -12.76 19.87
CA ALA A 445 14.40 -13.20 19.38
C ALA A 445 14.90 -12.28 18.25
N TYR A 446 14.02 -11.91 17.30
CA TYR A 446 14.36 -10.97 16.23
C TYR A 446 14.82 -9.61 16.78
N ARG A 447 14.14 -9.05 17.79
CA ARG A 447 14.50 -7.78 18.44
C ARG A 447 15.92 -7.77 19.02
N ARG A 448 16.40 -8.91 19.54
CA ARG A 448 17.76 -9.02 20.10
C ARG A 448 18.84 -8.85 19.04
N ILE A 449 18.56 -9.27 17.81
CA ILE A 449 19.48 -9.25 16.68
C ILE A 449 19.32 -7.95 15.89
N ASN A 450 18.08 -7.60 15.56
CA ASN A 450 17.71 -6.40 14.84
C ASN A 450 17.03 -5.40 15.78
N LYS A 451 17.84 -4.52 16.37
CA LYS A 451 17.37 -3.47 17.30
C LYS A 451 16.53 -2.39 16.62
N PHE A 452 16.51 -2.32 15.29
CA PHE A 452 15.74 -1.31 14.56
C PHE A 452 14.24 -1.56 14.56
N ILE A 453 13.80 -2.80 14.86
CA ILE A 453 12.37 -3.19 14.91
C ILE A 453 11.56 -2.23 15.80
N ASP A 454 12.07 -1.85 16.97
CA ASP A 454 11.35 -0.98 17.92
C ASP A 454 11.73 0.51 17.81
N SER A 455 12.73 0.84 16.98
CA SER A 455 13.28 2.20 16.87
C SER A 455 12.34 3.19 16.18
N GLY A 456 11.40 2.70 15.36
CA GLY A 456 10.61 3.51 14.43
C GLY A 456 11.24 3.68 13.05
N ARG A 457 12.39 3.04 12.78
CA ARG A 457 13.03 2.98 11.47
C ARG A 457 12.20 2.19 10.44
N TYR A 458 11.53 1.14 10.88
CA TYR A 458 10.64 0.34 10.04
C TYR A 458 9.20 0.81 10.24
N ARG A 459 8.61 1.35 9.18
CA ARG A 459 7.24 1.84 9.16
C ARG A 459 6.35 0.90 8.34
N ASN A 460 6.76 0.64 7.09
CA ASN A 460 6.07 -0.22 6.16
C ASN A 460 6.66 -1.62 6.26
N ILE A 461 5.96 -2.54 6.93
CA ILE A 461 6.39 -3.93 7.08
C ILE A 461 5.51 -4.83 6.22
N MET A 462 6.10 -5.84 5.60
CA MET A 462 5.36 -6.88 4.89
C MET A 462 5.61 -8.23 5.56
N ASP A 463 4.54 -8.97 5.80
CA ASP A 463 4.61 -10.38 6.20
C ASP A 463 4.12 -11.23 5.03
N MET A 464 5.04 -11.91 4.35
CA MET A 464 4.75 -12.58 3.08
C MET A 464 3.91 -13.85 3.24
N ASN A 465 3.89 -14.43 4.44
CA ASN A 465 3.10 -15.61 4.77
C ASN A 465 2.53 -15.45 6.17
N ALA A 466 1.44 -14.68 6.27
CA ALA A 466 0.98 -14.15 7.54
C ALA A 466 0.35 -15.19 8.48
N GLY A 467 -0.01 -16.37 7.98
CA GLY A 467 -0.71 -17.39 8.78
C GLY A 467 -1.92 -16.78 9.48
N LEU A 468 -1.95 -16.80 10.81
CA LEU A 468 -3.02 -16.23 11.65
C LEU A 468 -2.86 -14.72 11.95
N GLY A 469 -1.87 -14.03 11.37
CA GLY A 469 -1.54 -12.62 11.61
C GLY A 469 -0.80 -12.37 12.93
N SER A 470 -0.24 -13.41 13.54
CA SER A 470 0.34 -13.36 14.88
C SER A 470 1.69 -12.66 14.95
N PHE A 471 2.46 -12.68 13.85
CA PHE A 471 3.66 -11.85 13.69
C PHE A 471 3.31 -10.36 13.80
N ALA A 472 2.33 -9.90 13.02
CA ALA A 472 1.85 -8.52 13.08
C ALA A 472 1.27 -8.15 14.45
N ALA A 473 0.54 -9.08 15.09
CA ALA A 473 0.01 -8.85 16.43
C ALA A 473 1.12 -8.74 17.51
N ALA A 474 2.24 -9.45 17.35
CA ALA A 474 3.39 -9.34 18.24
C ALA A 474 4.24 -8.08 18.01
N LEU A 475 4.10 -7.45 16.84
CA LEU A 475 4.76 -6.20 16.45
C LEU A 475 3.90 -4.94 16.66
N GLU A 476 2.63 -5.09 17.04
CA GLU A 476 1.66 -3.99 17.08
C GLU A 476 2.23 -2.74 17.79
N SER A 477 2.14 -1.61 17.10
CA SER A 477 2.71 -0.34 17.54
C SER A 477 2.17 0.80 16.67
N PRO A 478 1.94 2.00 17.23
CA PRO A 478 1.50 3.17 16.46
C PRO A 478 2.57 3.67 15.45
N LYS A 479 3.82 3.19 15.57
CA LYS A 479 4.93 3.61 14.70
C LYS A 479 4.99 2.84 13.38
N LEU A 480 4.35 1.69 13.26
CA LEU A 480 4.46 0.79 12.11
C LEU A 480 3.10 0.26 11.65
N TRP A 481 3.07 -0.36 10.48
CA TRP A 481 1.96 -1.17 10.02
C TRP A 481 2.49 -2.38 9.27
N VAL A 482 1.68 -3.44 9.21
CA VAL A 482 2.06 -4.69 8.54
C VAL A 482 1.06 -4.99 7.44
N MET A 483 1.54 -5.12 6.21
CA MET A 483 0.82 -5.78 5.13
C MET A 483 0.89 -7.29 5.37
N ASN A 484 -0.21 -7.87 5.87
CA ASN A 484 -0.30 -9.31 6.07
C ASN A 484 -0.72 -9.99 4.78
N VAL A 485 0.19 -10.70 4.12
CA VAL A 485 -0.11 -11.40 2.88
C VAL A 485 -0.54 -12.83 3.19
N MET A 486 -1.65 -13.25 2.59
CA MET A 486 -2.11 -14.64 2.57
C MET A 486 -1.81 -15.24 1.20
N PRO A 487 -0.76 -16.10 1.09
CA PRO A 487 -0.46 -16.80 -0.15
C PRO A 487 -1.67 -17.59 -0.65
N THR A 488 -1.97 -17.49 -1.93
CA THR A 488 -3.08 -18.24 -2.57
C THR A 488 -2.91 -19.75 -2.50
N ILE A 489 -1.66 -20.21 -2.36
CA ILE A 489 -1.29 -21.62 -2.23
C ILE A 489 -1.19 -22.10 -0.77
N ALA A 490 -1.48 -21.23 0.21
CA ALA A 490 -1.47 -21.63 1.61
C ALA A 490 -2.51 -22.72 1.87
N GLU A 491 -2.16 -23.69 2.72
CA GLU A 491 -3.05 -24.82 3.05
C GLU A 491 -4.36 -24.37 3.71
N LYS A 492 -4.30 -23.30 4.51
CA LYS A 492 -5.42 -22.78 5.28
C LYS A 492 -5.66 -21.31 4.94
N ASP A 493 -6.86 -21.01 4.47
CA ASP A 493 -7.31 -19.64 4.28
C ASP A 493 -7.65 -19.00 5.63
N THR A 494 -6.85 -18.01 6.00
CA THR A 494 -6.84 -17.40 7.33
C THR A 494 -6.92 -15.87 7.24
N LEU A 495 -7.06 -15.29 6.04
CA LEU A 495 -7.09 -13.83 5.90
C LEU A 495 -8.31 -13.20 6.61
N GLY A 496 -9.45 -13.89 6.65
CA GLY A 496 -10.61 -13.45 7.43
C GLY A 496 -10.31 -13.32 8.92
N VAL A 497 -9.49 -14.22 9.49
CA VAL A 497 -9.05 -14.15 10.90
C VAL A 497 -8.21 -12.90 11.15
N ILE A 498 -7.31 -12.56 10.22
CA ILE A 498 -6.45 -11.38 10.32
C ILE A 498 -7.30 -10.09 10.42
N TYR A 499 -8.37 -9.99 9.62
CA TYR A 499 -9.30 -8.86 9.66
C TYR A 499 -10.18 -8.83 10.93
N GLU A 500 -10.59 -9.99 11.45
CA GLU A 500 -11.31 -10.08 12.75
C GLU A 500 -10.45 -9.61 13.94
N ARG A 501 -9.11 -9.75 13.84
CA ARG A 501 -8.14 -9.19 14.80
C ARG A 501 -7.96 -7.67 14.67
N GLY A 502 -8.53 -7.06 13.64
CA GLY A 502 -8.33 -5.65 13.31
C GLY A 502 -6.97 -5.30 12.70
N LEU A 503 -6.40 -6.26 11.98
CA LEU A 503 -5.24 -6.08 11.13
C LEU A 503 -5.70 -5.97 9.66
N ILE A 504 -4.83 -5.48 8.80
CA ILE A 504 -5.06 -5.42 7.35
C ILE A 504 -4.23 -6.47 6.62
N GLY A 505 -4.70 -6.92 5.47
CA GLY A 505 -3.98 -7.90 4.67
C GLY A 505 -4.59 -8.12 3.30
N ILE A 506 -3.97 -8.99 2.51
CA ILE A 506 -4.34 -9.19 1.11
C ILE A 506 -4.02 -10.62 0.65
N TYR A 507 -4.85 -11.18 -0.22
CA TYR A 507 -4.49 -12.39 -0.96
C TYR A 507 -3.46 -12.06 -2.04
N HIS A 508 -2.47 -12.91 -2.21
CA HIS A 508 -1.49 -12.75 -3.29
C HIS A 508 -0.81 -14.06 -3.65
N ASP A 509 -0.38 -14.18 -4.91
CA ASP A 509 0.48 -15.27 -5.37
C ASP A 509 1.89 -14.74 -5.64
N TRP A 510 2.89 -15.19 -4.87
CA TRP A 510 4.28 -14.79 -4.99
C TRP A 510 4.97 -15.27 -6.28
N CYS A 511 4.31 -16.09 -7.10
CA CYS A 511 4.78 -16.37 -8.46
C CYS A 511 4.55 -15.20 -9.44
N GLU A 512 3.86 -14.15 -8.99
CA GLU A 512 3.62 -12.92 -9.73
C GLU A 512 4.07 -11.69 -8.92
N ALA A 513 4.37 -10.57 -9.59
CA ALA A 513 4.82 -9.36 -8.91
C ALA A 513 3.70 -8.66 -8.13
N PHE A 514 3.90 -8.25 -6.89
CA PHE A 514 2.89 -7.60 -6.05
C PHE A 514 2.41 -6.25 -6.64
N SER A 515 1.12 -5.91 -6.48
CA SER A 515 0.51 -4.66 -6.99
C SER A 515 0.94 -3.42 -6.16
N THR A 516 2.23 -3.10 -6.20
CA THR A 516 2.85 -1.97 -5.49
C THR A 516 4.03 -1.39 -6.27
N TYR A 517 4.48 -0.20 -5.89
CA TYR A 517 5.67 0.45 -6.43
C TYR A 517 6.96 -0.18 -5.89
N PRO A 518 8.07 -0.09 -6.63
CA PRO A 518 9.38 -0.42 -6.07
C PRO A 518 9.69 0.40 -4.80
N ARG A 519 10.54 -0.13 -3.92
CA ARG A 519 11.05 0.56 -2.72
C ARG A 519 9.92 1.03 -1.77
N THR A 520 8.97 0.14 -1.50
CA THR A 520 7.80 0.41 -0.67
C THR A 520 7.99 -0.01 0.79
N TYR A 521 8.64 -1.14 1.05
CA TYR A 521 8.72 -1.74 2.39
C TYR A 521 10.09 -1.53 3.01
N ASP A 522 10.12 -1.28 4.32
CA ASP A 522 11.35 -1.13 5.11
C ASP A 522 11.84 -2.47 5.67
N LEU A 523 10.90 -3.37 5.96
CA LEU A 523 11.15 -4.72 6.46
C LEU A 523 10.22 -5.72 5.77
N ILE A 524 10.79 -6.81 5.24
CA ILE A 524 10.02 -7.96 4.76
C ILE A 524 10.29 -9.16 5.66
N HIS A 525 9.23 -9.83 6.09
CA HIS A 525 9.27 -11.06 6.84
C HIS A 525 8.78 -12.20 5.96
N ALA A 526 9.60 -13.25 5.85
CA ALA A 526 9.35 -14.41 5.00
C ALA A 526 9.48 -15.69 5.84
N ASN A 527 8.37 -16.13 6.42
CA ASN A 527 8.28 -17.36 7.21
C ASN A 527 7.80 -18.53 6.35
N GLY A 528 8.65 -19.53 6.12
CA GLY A 528 8.35 -20.73 5.35
C GLY A 528 7.98 -20.45 3.88
N VAL A 529 8.28 -19.26 3.35
CA VAL A 529 7.84 -18.84 2.00
C VAL A 529 8.49 -19.72 0.93
N PHE A 530 9.79 -20.02 1.05
CA PHE A 530 10.50 -20.79 0.03
C PHE A 530 10.18 -22.28 0.13
N SER A 531 9.91 -22.78 1.33
CA SER A 531 9.31 -24.11 1.50
C SER A 531 7.91 -24.21 0.89
N LEU A 532 7.05 -23.20 1.11
CA LEU A 532 5.68 -23.15 0.60
C LEU A 532 5.64 -23.12 -0.95
N TYR A 533 6.54 -22.34 -1.56
CA TYR A 533 6.63 -22.17 -3.01
C TYR A 533 7.57 -23.17 -3.71
N LYS A 534 8.10 -24.15 -2.98
CA LYS A 534 8.99 -25.17 -3.54
C LYS A 534 8.31 -25.89 -4.71
N ASN A 535 8.96 -25.89 -5.87
CA ASN A 535 8.46 -26.46 -7.12
C ASN A 535 7.15 -25.82 -7.65
N LYS A 536 6.81 -24.59 -7.23
CA LYS A 536 5.65 -23.84 -7.75
C LYS A 536 6.07 -22.74 -8.72
N CYS A 537 7.11 -22.00 -8.38
CA CYS A 537 7.78 -21.05 -9.27
C CYS A 537 9.25 -20.91 -8.89
N ASP A 538 10.02 -20.21 -9.71
CA ASP A 538 11.45 -20.02 -9.49
C ASP A 538 11.69 -19.18 -8.23
N PRO A 539 12.51 -19.64 -7.27
CA PRO A 539 12.88 -18.83 -6.10
C PRO A 539 13.55 -17.49 -6.46
N ILE A 540 14.20 -17.39 -7.63
CA ILE A 540 14.78 -16.15 -8.13
C ILE A 540 13.69 -15.10 -8.36
N ASP A 541 12.53 -15.47 -8.92
CA ASP A 541 11.43 -14.53 -9.16
C ASP A 541 10.93 -13.92 -7.85
N ILE A 542 10.74 -14.76 -6.82
CA ILE A 542 10.31 -14.31 -5.49
C ILE A 542 11.34 -13.35 -4.91
N LEU A 543 12.63 -13.69 -5.00
CA LEU A 543 13.71 -12.85 -4.48
C LEU A 543 13.82 -11.51 -5.24
N LEU A 544 13.68 -11.51 -6.56
CA LEU A 544 13.66 -10.29 -7.37
C LEU A 544 12.47 -9.40 -7.03
N GLU A 545 11.30 -9.99 -6.76
CA GLU A 545 10.14 -9.24 -6.30
C GLU A 545 10.39 -8.63 -4.91
N MET A 546 10.99 -9.39 -3.98
CA MET A 546 11.42 -8.87 -2.68
C MET A 546 12.42 -7.72 -2.85
N ASP A 547 13.40 -7.84 -3.74
CA ASP A 547 14.36 -6.76 -4.03
C ASP A 547 13.66 -5.50 -4.56
N ARG A 548 12.76 -5.67 -5.53
CA ARG A 548 12.03 -4.58 -6.16
C ARG A 548 11.25 -3.78 -5.11
N ILE A 549 10.49 -4.44 -4.24
CA ILE A 549 9.59 -3.78 -3.28
C ILE A 549 10.30 -3.34 -1.99
N LEU A 550 11.49 -3.85 -1.69
CA LEU A 550 12.27 -3.45 -0.53
C LEU A 550 13.00 -2.13 -0.79
N ARG A 551 12.95 -1.22 0.18
CA ARG A 551 13.73 0.02 0.14
C ARG A 551 15.24 -0.26 0.21
N PRO A 552 16.07 0.63 -0.37
CA PRO A 552 17.48 0.65 -0.04
C PRO A 552 17.69 0.66 1.48
N GLU A 553 18.66 -0.14 1.95
CA GLU A 553 18.96 -0.32 3.37
C GLU A 553 17.83 -0.96 4.20
N GLY A 554 16.76 -1.41 3.51
CA GLY A 554 15.71 -2.22 4.09
C GLY A 554 16.22 -3.60 4.47
N ALA A 555 15.53 -4.23 5.43
CA ALA A 555 15.90 -5.53 5.95
C ALA A 555 14.91 -6.63 5.53
N ILE A 556 15.39 -7.86 5.53
CA ILE A 556 14.57 -9.06 5.36
C ILE A 556 14.89 -10.04 6.48
N ILE A 557 13.85 -10.69 7.00
CA ILE A 557 13.97 -11.80 7.94
C ILE A 557 13.36 -13.03 7.26
N PHE A 558 14.22 -13.96 6.88
CA PHE A 558 13.80 -15.28 6.44
C PHE A 558 13.83 -16.24 7.62
N ARG A 559 12.76 -17.02 7.79
CA ARG A 559 12.69 -18.15 8.71
C ARG A 559 12.21 -19.35 7.91
N ASP A 560 13.04 -20.37 7.77
CA ASP A 560 12.76 -21.55 6.96
C ASP A 560 13.72 -22.69 7.35
N GLU A 561 13.53 -23.88 6.78
CA GLU A 561 14.43 -25.01 6.97
C GLU A 561 15.86 -24.67 6.53
N GLU A 562 16.86 -25.21 7.24
CA GLU A 562 18.28 -24.90 7.00
C GLU A 562 18.71 -25.12 5.54
N ASP A 563 18.32 -26.24 4.93
CA ASP A 563 18.68 -26.58 3.55
C ASP A 563 18.08 -25.61 2.53
N VAL A 564 16.89 -25.08 2.82
CA VAL A 564 16.22 -24.06 2.02
C VAL A 564 16.95 -22.72 2.16
N LEU A 565 17.27 -22.31 3.39
CA LEU A 565 17.98 -21.05 3.63
C LEU A 565 19.40 -21.04 3.08
N ILE A 566 20.09 -22.17 3.01
CA ILE A 566 21.40 -22.29 2.34
C ILE A 566 21.27 -21.92 0.84
N LYS A 567 20.21 -22.42 0.17
CA LYS A 567 19.95 -22.12 -1.25
C LYS A 567 19.58 -20.65 -1.45
N VAL A 568 18.69 -20.12 -0.61
CA VAL A 568 18.33 -18.69 -0.64
C VAL A 568 19.58 -17.82 -0.44
N ARG A 569 20.41 -18.16 0.57
CA ARG A 569 21.66 -17.45 0.87
C ARG A 569 22.61 -17.43 -0.33
N LYS A 570 22.71 -18.54 -1.10
CA LYS A 570 23.54 -18.62 -2.31
C LYS A 570 23.09 -17.61 -3.36
N ILE A 571 21.78 -17.46 -3.60
CA ILE A 571 21.23 -16.53 -4.59
C ILE A 571 21.41 -15.07 -4.13
N VAL A 572 21.01 -14.74 -2.89
CA VAL A 572 21.02 -13.35 -2.41
C VAL A 572 22.43 -12.75 -2.28
N ARG A 573 23.49 -13.58 -2.21
CA ARG A 573 24.88 -13.10 -2.31
C ARG A 573 25.16 -12.43 -3.66
N GLY A 574 24.48 -12.84 -4.72
CA GLY A 574 24.52 -12.20 -6.04
C GLY A 574 23.61 -10.97 -6.18
N MET A 575 22.82 -10.61 -5.16
CA MET A 575 21.80 -9.54 -5.20
C MET A 575 22.24 -8.23 -4.54
N ARG A 576 23.53 -8.06 -4.25
CA ARG A 576 24.07 -6.90 -3.50
C ARG A 576 23.47 -6.77 -2.09
N TRP A 577 23.17 -7.89 -1.43
CA TRP A 577 22.67 -7.91 -0.06
C TRP A 577 23.74 -8.37 0.93
N ASN A 578 23.72 -7.80 2.13
CA ASN A 578 24.49 -8.33 3.26
C ASN A 578 23.63 -9.34 4.01
N THR A 579 24.20 -10.46 4.44
CA THR A 579 23.45 -11.53 5.12
C THR A 579 24.08 -11.97 6.43
N LYS A 580 23.24 -12.41 7.36
CA LYS A 580 23.63 -13.03 8.62
C LYS A 580 22.66 -14.17 8.97
N MET A 581 23.17 -15.39 8.95
CA MET A 581 22.42 -16.57 9.42
C MET A 581 22.63 -16.75 10.92
N VAL A 582 21.58 -17.15 11.63
CA VAL A 582 21.60 -17.45 13.06
C VAL A 582 20.76 -18.70 13.34
N ASP A 583 21.06 -19.33 14.47
CA ASP A 583 20.26 -20.43 14.97
C ASP A 583 18.85 -19.99 15.40
N HIS A 584 17.93 -20.95 15.39
CA HIS A 584 16.64 -20.83 16.04
C HIS A 584 16.81 -20.47 17.52
N GLU A 585 15.85 -19.73 18.09
CA GLU A 585 15.91 -19.34 19.49
C GLU A 585 15.76 -20.49 20.50
N ASP A 586 15.37 -21.67 20.04
CA ASP A 586 15.34 -22.92 20.82
C ASP A 586 16.67 -23.67 20.80
N GLY A 587 17.65 -23.15 20.06
CA GLY A 587 19.00 -23.66 20.01
C GLY A 587 19.39 -24.20 18.63
N PRO A 588 20.67 -24.61 18.50
CA PRO A 588 21.28 -24.97 17.23
C PRO A 588 20.77 -26.29 16.64
N LEU A 589 20.09 -27.13 17.43
CA LEU A 589 19.56 -28.42 16.96
C LEU A 589 18.20 -28.33 16.27
N ALA A 590 17.54 -27.16 16.30
CA ALA A 590 16.35 -26.94 15.51
C ALA A 590 16.70 -26.94 14.01
N SER A 591 15.88 -27.62 13.20
CA SER A 591 16.05 -27.71 11.74
C SER A 591 15.79 -26.38 11.05
N GLU A 592 14.85 -25.61 11.57
CA GLU A 592 14.57 -24.25 11.12
C GLU A 592 15.68 -23.29 11.57
N LYS A 593 16.10 -22.37 10.70
CA LYS A 593 17.07 -21.32 11.00
C LYS A 593 16.48 -19.95 10.66
N VAL A 594 17.20 -18.89 11.02
CA VAL A 594 16.82 -17.52 10.67
C VAL A 594 17.95 -16.86 9.88
N LEU A 595 17.64 -16.35 8.71
CA LEU A 595 18.55 -15.58 7.86
C LEU A 595 18.09 -14.13 7.82
N PHE A 596 18.92 -13.23 8.35
CA PHE A 596 18.75 -11.79 8.20
C PHE A 596 19.46 -11.34 6.94
N ALA A 597 18.82 -10.50 6.14
CA ALA A 597 19.44 -9.83 5.01
C ALA A 597 19.19 -8.32 5.05
N VAL A 598 20.11 -7.53 4.50
CA VAL A 598 19.99 -6.08 4.34
C VAL A 598 20.39 -5.71 2.92
N LYS A 599 19.50 -5.05 2.19
CA LYS A 599 19.75 -4.57 0.83
C LYS A 599 20.69 -3.37 0.88
N LYS A 600 21.76 -3.38 0.09
CA LYS A 600 22.65 -2.20 -0.02
C LYS A 600 21.96 -1.10 -0.84
N TYR A 601 22.28 0.16 -0.54
CA TYR A 601 21.99 1.26 -1.45
C TYR A 601 22.94 1.23 -2.64
N TRP A 602 22.40 1.44 -3.84
CA TRP A 602 23.13 1.57 -5.09
C TRP A 602 22.20 2.20 -6.16
N VAL A 603 22.79 2.87 -7.15
CA VAL A 603 22.08 3.39 -8.34
C VAL A 603 22.79 2.95 -9.63
N VAL A 604 22.12 3.03 -10.79
CA VAL A 604 22.77 2.70 -12.07
C VAL A 604 23.86 3.73 -12.36
N GLY A 605 24.99 3.25 -12.91
CA GLY A 605 26.12 4.10 -13.29
C GLY A 605 27.16 4.34 -12.18
N GLU A 606 26.94 3.90 -10.94
CA GLU A 606 27.92 4.06 -9.84
C GLU A 606 29.16 3.15 -9.92
N ASN A 607 29.27 2.28 -10.93
CA ASN A 607 30.48 1.50 -11.15
C ASN A 607 31.49 2.28 -12.01
N ASN A 608 32.27 3.17 -11.38
CA ASN A 608 33.65 3.52 -11.80
C ASN A 608 34.45 4.40 -10.81
N SER A 609 34.20 4.38 -9.48
CA SER A 609 35.06 5.15 -8.55
C SER A 609 35.23 4.60 -7.14
N THR A 610 35.30 3.27 -6.99
CA THR A 610 35.99 2.68 -5.83
C THR A 610 37.16 1.83 -6.29
N SER A 611 38.12 2.48 -6.94
CA SER A 611 39.51 2.04 -6.87
C SER A 611 40.10 2.59 -5.58
N SER A 612 40.32 1.67 -4.62
CA SER A 612 41.41 1.70 -3.65
C SER A 612 41.85 3.06 -3.09
N GLN A 613 41.51 3.31 -1.83
CA GLN A 613 42.43 3.87 -0.83
C GLN A 613 42.16 3.27 0.53
#